data_AF-A0AAU7BQ11-F1
#
_entry.id   AF-A0AAU7BQ11-F1
#
_cell.length_a   1.000
_cell.length_b   1.000
_cell.length_c   1.000
_cell.angle_alpha   90.00
_cell.angle_beta   90.00
_cell.angle_gamma   90.00
#
_symmetry.space_group_name_H-M   'P 1'
#
loop_
_entity.id
_entity.type
_entity.pdbx_description
1 polymer ?
#
loop_
_entity_poly.entity_id
_entity_poly.type
_entity_poly.pdbx_seq_one_letter_code
_entity_poly.pdbx_strand_id
1 'polypeptide(L)'
;MKVLFLFTALSLGLSIQAQVNDKITTIEFVEVVNNNKEEALFYFRNNWKALRDKAITKNYIHSYQLLETPKSDEAPFQILLITTYLNKTQYDQRENHFQELIKEKGDLKLLNNKKPKEFRKSLFSKDMVRHWN
;
A
#
# COMPACT_ATOMS: atom_id res chain seq x y z
N MET A 1 44.62 -2.17 -36.99
CA MET A 1 43.25 -2.73 -37.00
C MET A 1 42.71 -3.22 -35.66
N LYS A 2 43.52 -3.55 -34.64
CA LYS A 2 43.00 -4.04 -33.35
C LYS A 2 42.51 -2.96 -32.37
N VAL A 3 42.95 -1.71 -32.51
CA VAL A 3 42.58 -0.60 -31.60
C VAL A 3 41.22 0.03 -31.97
N LEU A 4 40.79 -0.08 -33.23
CA LEU A 4 39.53 0.50 -33.71
C LEU A 4 38.29 -0.28 -33.22
N PHE A 5 38.45 -1.56 -32.87
CA PHE A 5 37.36 -2.40 -32.35
C PHE A 5 37.08 -2.19 -30.85
N LEU A 6 37.98 -1.54 -30.10
CA LEU A 6 37.75 -1.27 -28.67
C LEU A 6 36.85 -0.05 -28.44
N PHE A 7 36.80 0.89 -29.38
CA PHE A 7 36.01 2.13 -29.22
C PHE A 7 34.51 1.92 -29.48
N THR A 8 34.13 0.98 -30.34
CA THR A 8 32.72 0.68 -30.63
C THR A 8 32.02 -0.12 -29.52
N ALA A 9 32.77 -0.87 -28.72
CA ALA A 9 32.21 -1.60 -27.57
C ALA A 9 31.91 -0.68 -26.37
N LEU A 10 32.59 0.46 -26.25
CA LEU A 10 32.44 1.37 -25.11
C LEU A 10 31.26 2.35 -25.27
N SER A 11 30.81 2.63 -26.50
CA SER A 11 29.69 3.54 -26.76
C SER A 11 28.30 2.92 -26.57
N LEU A 12 28.19 1.60 -26.46
CA LEU A 12 26.93 0.89 -26.20
C LEU A 12 26.53 0.84 -24.71
N GLY A 13 27.40 1.29 -23.80
CA GLY A 13 27.20 1.17 -22.34
C GLY A 13 26.54 2.36 -21.64
N LEU A 14 26.24 3.47 -22.34
CA LEU A 14 25.82 4.72 -21.68
C LEU A 14 24.30 4.97 -21.62
N SER A 15 23.47 4.01 -22.04
CA SER A 15 22.03 4.08 -21.79
C SER A 15 21.67 3.53 -20.41
N ILE A 16 22.34 4.00 -19.35
CA ILE A 16 21.84 3.82 -17.98
C ILE A 16 20.66 4.77 -17.86
N GLN A 17 19.48 4.33 -18.30
CA GLN A 17 18.25 4.99 -17.93
C GLN A 17 18.14 4.89 -16.40
N ALA A 18 18.27 6.01 -15.70
CA ALA A 18 17.77 6.12 -14.35
C ALA A 18 16.31 5.63 -14.39
N GLN A 19 16.03 4.46 -13.83
CA GLN A 19 14.68 3.92 -13.82
C GLN A 19 13.79 4.88 -13.04
N VAL A 20 12.92 5.58 -13.75
CA VAL A 20 11.90 6.43 -13.12
C VAL A 20 11.01 5.52 -12.30
N ASN A 21 10.97 5.75 -10.99
CA ASN A 21 10.13 4.98 -10.10
C ASN A 21 8.70 5.50 -10.19
N ASP A 22 7.90 4.87 -11.05
CA ASP A 22 6.49 5.25 -11.28
C ASP A 22 5.53 4.79 -10.17
N LYS A 23 6.06 4.11 -9.14
CA LYS A 23 5.24 3.62 -8.03
C LYS A 23 4.64 4.79 -7.26
N ILE A 24 3.38 4.63 -6.91
CA ILE A 24 2.64 5.57 -6.10
C ILE A 24 2.25 4.87 -4.81
N THR A 25 2.47 5.51 -3.67
CA THR A 25 2.04 5.00 -2.38
C THR A 25 0.89 5.82 -1.80
N THR A 26 -0.04 5.12 -1.15
CA THR A 26 -0.97 5.68 -0.19
C THR A 26 -0.61 5.20 1.21
N ILE A 27 -0.73 6.10 2.18
CA ILE A 27 -0.52 5.81 3.60
C ILE A 27 -1.75 6.30 4.35
N GLU A 28 -2.53 5.40 4.94
CA GLU A 28 -3.64 5.74 5.82
C GLU A 28 -3.21 5.59 7.28
N PHE A 29 -3.50 6.61 8.08
CA PHE A 29 -3.18 6.68 9.50
C PHE A 29 -4.44 6.43 10.31
N VAL A 30 -4.43 5.39 11.13
CA VAL A 30 -5.61 4.92 11.85
C VAL A 30 -5.37 4.98 13.35
N GLU A 31 -6.29 5.66 14.04
CA GLU A 31 -6.43 5.61 15.48
C GLU A 31 -7.26 4.41 15.89
N VAL A 32 -6.76 3.65 16.86
CA VAL A 32 -7.53 2.66 17.61
C VAL A 32 -8.25 3.40 18.74
N VAL A 33 -9.57 3.27 18.77
CA VAL A 33 -10.43 3.96 19.75
C VAL A 33 -10.99 2.97 20.78
N ASN A 34 -11.40 3.49 21.94
CA ASN A 34 -12.09 2.74 23.00
C ASN A 34 -11.36 1.49 23.50
N ASN A 35 -10.03 1.50 23.50
CA ASN A 35 -9.18 0.37 23.91
C ASN A 35 -9.44 -0.94 23.14
N ASN A 36 -9.94 -0.87 21.90
CA ASN A 36 -10.33 -2.02 21.09
C ASN A 36 -9.22 -2.45 20.10
N LYS A 37 -7.99 -2.58 20.60
CA LYS A 37 -6.82 -2.92 19.77
C LYS A 37 -6.96 -4.28 19.09
N GLU A 38 -7.49 -5.27 19.81
CA GLU A 38 -7.67 -6.62 19.28
C GLU A 38 -8.66 -6.65 18.11
N GLU A 39 -9.79 -5.96 18.24
CA GLU A 39 -10.77 -5.83 17.15
C GLU A 39 -10.19 -5.11 15.94
N ALA A 40 -9.43 -4.03 16.16
CA ALA A 40 -8.78 -3.29 15.08
C ALA A 40 -7.78 -4.17 14.32
N LEU A 41 -6.89 -4.86 15.03
CA LEU A 41 -5.90 -5.74 14.42
C LEU A 41 -6.54 -6.93 13.71
N PHE A 42 -7.56 -7.56 14.33
CA PHE A 42 -8.31 -8.63 13.70
C PHE A 42 -8.98 -8.14 12.40
N TYR A 43 -9.62 -6.96 12.44
CA TYR A 43 -10.27 -6.38 11.28
C TYR A 43 -9.29 -6.12 10.13
N PHE A 44 -8.13 -5.49 10.40
CA PHE A 44 -7.16 -5.18 9.34
C PHE A 44 -6.48 -6.43 8.79
N ARG A 45 -6.19 -7.44 9.63
CA ARG A 45 -5.61 -8.70 9.16
C ARG A 45 -6.59 -9.51 8.31
N ASN A 46 -7.85 -9.58 8.70
CA ASN A 46 -8.81 -10.46 8.04
C ASN A 46 -9.55 -9.80 6.86
N ASN A 47 -9.63 -8.47 6.84
CA ASN A 47 -10.35 -7.73 5.81
C ASN A 47 -9.39 -6.98 4.90
N TRP A 48 -8.67 -6.00 5.44
CA TRP A 48 -7.82 -5.12 4.65
C TRP A 48 -6.66 -5.88 4.00
N LYS A 49 -5.88 -6.64 4.79
CA LYS A 49 -4.74 -7.43 4.29
C LYS A 49 -5.20 -8.46 3.27
N ALA A 50 -6.28 -9.19 3.55
CA ALA A 50 -6.81 -10.19 2.64
C ALA A 50 -7.22 -9.61 1.26
N LEU A 51 -7.73 -8.37 1.20
CA LEU A 51 -7.99 -7.70 -0.07
C LEU A 51 -6.68 -7.35 -0.79
N ARG A 52 -5.65 -6.92 -0.05
CA ARG A 52 -4.35 -6.60 -0.64
C ARG A 52 -3.60 -7.84 -1.13
N ASP A 53 -3.72 -8.97 -0.44
CA ASP A 53 -3.20 -10.26 -0.91
C ASP A 53 -3.75 -10.58 -2.31
N LYS A 54 -5.07 -10.44 -2.50
CA LYS A 54 -5.70 -10.60 -3.83
C LYS A 54 -5.25 -9.54 -4.83
N ALA A 55 -5.12 -8.27 -4.40
CA ALA A 55 -4.70 -7.18 -5.26
C ALA A 55 -3.28 -7.36 -5.81
N ILE A 56 -2.39 -8.01 -5.04
CA ILE A 56 -1.06 -8.44 -5.53
C ILE A 56 -1.22 -9.49 -6.62
N THR A 57 -2.01 -10.54 -6.38
CA THR A 57 -2.25 -11.61 -7.37
C THR A 57 -2.85 -11.09 -8.68
N LYS A 58 -3.69 -10.05 -8.60
CA LYS A 58 -4.29 -9.39 -9.78
C LYS A 58 -3.41 -8.29 -10.41
N ASN A 59 -2.19 -8.07 -9.92
CA ASN A 59 -1.30 -6.98 -10.36
C ASN A 59 -1.95 -5.58 -10.26
N TYR A 60 -2.82 -5.36 -9.28
CA TYR A 60 -3.38 -4.02 -9.01
C TYR A 60 -2.46 -3.17 -8.15
N ILE A 61 -1.65 -3.83 -7.31
CA ILE A 61 -0.69 -3.16 -6.43
C ILE A 61 0.66 -3.87 -6.53
N HIS A 62 1.73 -3.13 -6.20
CA HIS A 62 3.08 -3.66 -6.11
C HIS A 62 3.35 -4.30 -4.74
N SER A 63 2.95 -3.62 -3.66
CA SER A 63 3.18 -4.08 -2.30
C SER A 63 2.22 -3.41 -1.32
N TYR A 64 2.18 -3.92 -0.09
CA TYR A 64 1.45 -3.28 1.00
C TYR A 64 2.12 -3.60 2.34
N GLN A 65 1.86 -2.76 3.35
CA GLN A 65 2.30 -2.99 4.73
C GLN A 65 1.19 -2.60 5.70
N LEU A 66 1.01 -3.44 6.73
CA LEU A 66 0.23 -3.14 7.92
C LEU A 66 1.22 -2.97 9.06
N LEU A 67 1.43 -1.74 9.50
CA LEU A 67 2.38 -1.41 10.55
C LEU A 67 1.65 -0.97 11.81
N GLU A 68 2.25 -1.25 12.96
CA GLU A 68 1.79 -0.80 14.27
C GLU A 68 2.83 0.13 14.89
N THR A 69 2.38 1.16 15.60
CA THR A 69 3.22 2.11 16.33
C THR A 69 2.57 2.46 17.68
N PRO A 70 3.36 2.82 18.71
CA PRO A 70 2.82 3.42 19.92
C PRO A 70 2.07 4.73 19.62
N LYS A 71 1.04 5.02 20.42
CA LYS A 71 0.34 6.30 20.41
C LYS A 71 1.18 7.36 21.13
N SER A 72 1.23 8.58 20.60
CA SER A 72 1.68 9.78 21.32
C SER A 72 0.66 10.92 21.20
N ASP A 73 0.87 12.01 21.93
CA ASP A 73 0.01 13.19 21.86
C ASP A 73 0.11 13.88 20.48
N GLU A 74 1.30 13.87 19.87
CA GLU A 74 1.54 14.42 18.53
C GLU A 74 1.11 13.46 17.41
N ALA A 75 1.14 12.14 17.66
CA ALA A 75 0.81 11.09 16.72
C ALA A 75 -0.24 10.14 17.33
N PRO A 76 -1.53 10.52 17.30
CA PRO A 76 -2.58 9.74 17.97
C PRO A 76 -2.97 8.45 17.24
N PHE A 77 -2.34 8.14 16.09
CA PHE A 77 -2.55 6.89 15.35
C PHE A 77 -1.68 5.76 15.90
N GLN A 78 -2.17 4.52 15.80
CA GLN A 78 -1.43 3.32 16.20
C GLN A 78 -1.25 2.34 15.05
N ILE A 79 -1.96 2.54 13.93
CA ILE A 79 -1.91 1.66 12.77
C ILE A 79 -1.64 2.50 11.52
N LEU A 80 -0.69 2.05 10.70
CA LEU A 80 -0.43 2.60 9.37
C LEU A 80 -0.72 1.53 8.32
N LEU A 81 -1.51 1.92 7.32
CA LEU A 81 -1.88 1.08 6.19
C LEU A 81 -1.24 1.63 4.94
N ILE A 82 -0.20 0.95 4.45
CA ILE A 82 0.57 1.39 3.30
C ILE A 82 0.18 0.53 2.12
N THR A 83 -0.22 1.14 1.00
CA THR A 83 -0.47 0.45 -0.27
C THR A 83 0.35 1.13 -1.36
N THR A 84 1.23 0.36 -2.01
CA THR A 84 2.07 0.84 -3.12
C THR A 84 1.54 0.27 -4.42
N TYR A 85 1.11 1.13 -5.32
CA TYR A 85 0.59 0.81 -6.64
C TYR A 85 1.75 0.67 -7.64
N LEU A 86 1.56 -0.15 -8.68
CA LEU A 86 2.58 -0.35 -9.71
C LEU A 86 2.89 0.93 -10.49
N ASN A 87 1.87 1.74 -10.75
CA ASN A 87 1.96 2.97 -11.52
C ASN A 87 0.69 3.83 -11.35
N LYS A 88 0.65 4.99 -12.02
CA LYS A 88 -0.50 5.91 -12.01
C LYS A 88 -1.80 5.27 -12.51
N THR A 89 -1.77 4.46 -13.56
CA THR A 89 -2.98 3.79 -14.08
C THR A 89 -3.64 2.93 -12.99
N GLN A 90 -2.84 2.11 -12.30
CA GLN A 90 -3.34 1.29 -11.20
C GLN A 90 -3.84 2.12 -10.01
N TYR A 91 -3.16 3.23 -9.71
CA TYR A 91 -3.61 4.17 -8.67
C TYR A 91 -4.96 4.81 -9.03
N ASP A 92 -5.13 5.28 -10.27
CA ASP A 92 -6.37 5.93 -10.72
C ASP A 92 -7.55 4.95 -10.72
N GLN A 93 -7.30 3.67 -11.04
CA GLN A 93 -8.31 2.61 -11.05
C GLN A 93 -8.57 1.97 -9.68
N ARG A 94 -7.87 2.41 -8.62
CA ARG A 94 -7.87 1.74 -7.31
C ARG A 94 -9.27 1.50 -6.74
N GLU A 95 -10.17 2.48 -6.87
CA GLU A 95 -11.52 2.36 -6.31
C GLU A 95 -12.29 1.23 -7.00
N ASN A 96 -12.27 1.19 -8.34
CA ASN A 96 -12.93 0.14 -9.12
C ASN A 96 -12.34 -1.24 -8.80
N HIS A 97 -11.01 -1.33 -8.75
CA HIS A 97 -10.30 -2.58 -8.41
C HIS A 97 -10.68 -3.08 -7.00
N PHE A 98 -10.64 -2.21 -5.99
CA PHE A 98 -10.99 -2.64 -4.63
C PHE A 98 -12.49 -2.91 -4.45
N GLN A 99 -13.38 -2.22 -5.17
CA GLN A 99 -14.81 -2.55 -5.18
C GLN A 99 -15.08 -3.95 -5.74
N GLU A 100 -14.41 -4.34 -6.83
CA GLU A 100 -14.48 -5.71 -7.36
C GLU A 100 -14.01 -6.72 -6.31
N LEU A 101 -12.85 -6.49 -5.70
CA LEU A 101 -12.29 -7.38 -4.69
C LEU A 101 -13.18 -7.50 -3.44
N ILE A 102 -13.84 -6.41 -3.04
CA ILE A 102 -14.80 -6.41 -1.92
C ILE A 102 -16.02 -7.27 -2.29
N LYS A 103 -16.59 -7.10 -3.49
CA LYS A 103 -17.71 -7.92 -3.97
C LYS A 103 -17.35 -9.40 -4.00
N GLU A 104 -16.14 -9.74 -4.47
CA GLU A 104 -15.66 -11.12 -4.52
C GLU A 104 -15.38 -11.72 -3.13
N LYS A 105 -14.95 -10.90 -2.16
CA LYS A 105 -14.66 -11.34 -0.80
C LYS A 105 -15.93 -11.63 0.01
N GLY A 106 -17.00 -10.86 -0.20
CA GLY A 106 -18.22 -10.92 0.58
C GLY A 106 -18.09 -10.19 1.92
N ASP A 107 -18.73 -10.74 2.95
CA ASP A 107 -18.95 -10.06 4.23
C ASP A 107 -17.66 -9.76 5.02
N LEU A 108 -17.76 -8.74 5.87
CA LEU A 108 -16.70 -8.36 6.80
C LEU A 108 -16.53 -9.41 7.89
N LYS A 109 -15.27 -9.81 8.11
CA LYS A 109 -14.90 -10.64 9.26
C LYS A 109 -14.64 -9.75 10.47
N LEU A 110 -15.49 -9.86 11.49
CA LEU A 110 -15.35 -9.14 12.75
C LEU A 110 -15.02 -10.13 13.87
N LEU A 111 -14.26 -9.68 14.86
CA LEU A 111 -13.90 -10.51 16.02
C LEU A 111 -15.12 -10.77 16.91
N ASN A 112 -16.04 -9.82 16.96
CA ASN A 112 -17.26 -9.82 17.74
C ASN A 112 -18.30 -8.89 17.07
N ASN A 113 -19.38 -8.55 17.77
CA ASN A 113 -20.48 -7.75 17.23
C ASN A 113 -20.18 -6.23 17.11
N LYS A 114 -18.99 -5.77 17.52
CA LYS A 114 -18.60 -4.36 17.39
C LYS A 114 -18.38 -4.00 15.93
N LYS A 115 -18.95 -2.88 15.49
CA LYS A 115 -18.78 -2.34 14.14
C LYS A 115 -17.46 -1.57 14.02
N PRO A 116 -16.89 -1.42 12.82
CA PRO A 116 -15.60 -0.74 12.62
C PRO A 116 -15.45 0.63 13.29
N LYS A 117 -16.50 1.45 13.29
CA LYS A 117 -16.46 2.78 13.92
C LYS A 117 -16.28 2.74 15.45
N GLU A 118 -16.53 1.61 16.09
CA GLU A 118 -16.40 1.43 17.55
C GLU A 118 -14.97 1.10 17.98
N PHE A 119 -14.11 0.67 17.05
CA PHE A 119 -12.74 0.26 17.35
C PHE A 119 -11.67 0.95 16.49
N ARG A 120 -12.04 1.60 15.39
CA ARG A 120 -11.11 2.36 14.55
C ARG A 120 -11.67 3.70 14.09
N LYS A 121 -10.75 4.65 13.91
CA LYS A 121 -10.99 5.94 13.26
C LYS A 121 -9.86 6.22 12.28
N SER A 122 -10.21 6.44 11.01
CA SER A 122 -9.24 6.95 10.04
C SER A 122 -9.00 8.43 10.35
N LEU A 123 -7.76 8.81 10.61
CA LEU A 123 -7.41 10.20 10.93
C LEU A 123 -7.19 11.01 9.66
N PHE A 124 -6.32 10.50 8.77
CA PHE A 124 -6.04 11.07 7.46
C PHE A 124 -5.31 10.06 6.59
N SER A 125 -5.24 10.36 5.29
CA SER A 125 -4.42 9.63 4.33
C SER A 125 -3.45 10.58 3.64
N LYS A 126 -2.27 10.06 3.29
CA LYS A 126 -1.35 10.68 2.33
C LYS A 126 -1.45 9.92 1.02
N ASP A 127 -1.83 10.64 -0.02
CA ASP A 127 -1.99 10.14 -1.38
C ASP A 127 -0.83 10.57 -2.27
N MET A 128 -0.65 9.88 -3.40
CA MET A 128 0.36 10.22 -4.41
C MET A 128 1.78 10.35 -3.84
N VAL A 129 2.11 9.56 -2.80
CA VAL A 129 3.46 9.53 -2.23
C VAL A 129 4.41 8.94 -3.26
N ARG A 130 5.38 9.75 -3.69
CA ARG A 130 6.38 9.36 -4.69
C ARG A 130 7.62 8.78 -4.01
N HIS A 131 8.27 7.86 -4.71
CA HIS A 131 9.50 7.24 -4.28
C HIS A 131 10.66 7.94 -5.01
N TRP A 132 11.44 8.72 -4.28
CA TRP A 132 12.68 9.27 -4.78
C TRP A 132 13.76 8.21 -4.54
N ASN A 133 14.24 7.60 -5.63
CA ASN A 133 15.44 6.78 -5.61
C ASN A 133 16.66 7.68 -5.71
#